data_AF-A0A9N9KB03-F1
#
_entry.id   AF-A0A9N9KB03-F1
#
_cell.length_a   1.000
_cell.length_b   1.000
_cell.length_c   1.000
_cell.angle_alpha   90.00
_cell.angle_beta   90.00
_cell.angle_gamma   90.00
#
_symmetry.space_group_name_H-M   'P 1'
#
loop_
_entity.id
_entity.type
_entity.pdbx_description
1 polymer ?
#
loop_
_entity_poly.entity_id
_entity_poly.type
_entity_poly.pdbx_seq_one_letter_code
_entity_poly.pdbx_strand_id
1 'polypeptide(L)'
;DLLALLREEEKRRFSSEIQQQYYNVGCDPSNDRDWIDVTDQIQYDLVREFGYSDEAVQLLRRASQLYKDDPAFSNTQVYVRNNISQIGNLTEGMQAPDCSLVSLESSATTVPLIPLCTLVRPGRPLVLLGGS
;
A
#
# COMPACT_ATOMS: atom_id res chain seq x y z
N ASP A 1 -0.68 12.80 -23.85
CA ASP A 1 -2.06 12.64 -23.32
C ASP A 1 -1.98 11.89 -21.99
N LEU A 2 -2.58 12.43 -20.93
CA LEU A 2 -2.45 11.90 -19.57
C LEU A 2 -3.14 10.54 -19.41
N LEU A 3 -4.25 10.31 -20.10
CA LEU A 3 -4.95 9.02 -20.02
C LEU A 3 -4.15 7.91 -20.71
N ALA A 4 -3.51 8.21 -21.84
CA ALA A 4 -2.58 7.28 -22.49
C ALA A 4 -1.39 6.93 -21.59
N LEU A 5 -0.84 7.91 -20.88
CA LEU A 5 0.24 7.73 -19.91
C LEU A 5 -0.20 6.82 -18.75
N LEU A 6 -1.40 7.02 -18.20
CA LEU A 6 -1.96 6.15 -17.16
C LEU A 6 -2.16 4.70 -17.62
N ARG A 7 -2.64 4.50 -18.85
CA ARG A 7 -2.84 3.15 -19.40
C ARG A 7 -1.51 2.41 -19.57
N GLU A 8 -0.47 3.12 -19.97
CA GLU A 8 0.86 2.51 -20.11
C GLU A 8 1.50 2.25 -18.73
N GLU A 9 1.30 3.14 -17.74
CA GLU A 9 1.71 2.88 -16.34
C GLU A 9 1.04 1.63 -15.80
N GLU A 10 -0.27 1.52 -15.97
CA GLU A 10 -1.06 0.36 -15.55
C GLU A 10 -0.50 -0.91 -16.19
N LYS A 11 -0.37 -0.92 -17.52
CA LYS A 11 0.15 -2.06 -18.26
C LYS A 11 1.54 -2.49 -17.77
N ARG A 12 2.46 -1.55 -17.53
CA ARG A 12 3.81 -1.86 -17.00
C ARG A 12 3.72 -2.43 -15.60
N ARG A 13 2.91 -1.85 -14.73
CA ARG A 13 2.77 -2.34 -13.35
C ARG A 13 2.21 -3.75 -13.27
N PHE A 14 1.37 -4.15 -14.23
CA PHE A 14 0.86 -5.52 -14.33
C PHE A 14 1.72 -6.44 -15.20
N SER A 15 2.85 -5.98 -15.72
CA SER A 15 3.75 -6.82 -16.50
C SER A 15 4.47 -7.84 -15.63
N SER A 16 4.81 -9.00 -16.20
CA SER A 16 5.55 -10.06 -15.51
C SER A 16 6.87 -9.56 -14.92
N GLU A 17 7.55 -8.67 -15.65
CA GLU A 17 8.84 -8.13 -15.26
C GLU A 17 8.73 -7.29 -13.99
N ILE A 18 7.76 -6.38 -13.94
CA ILE A 18 7.55 -5.52 -12.78
C ILE A 18 6.98 -6.29 -11.60
N GLN A 19 6.07 -7.23 -11.83
CA GLN A 19 5.55 -8.09 -10.76
C GLN A 19 6.66 -8.91 -10.11
N GLN A 20 7.62 -9.41 -10.89
CA GLN A 20 8.80 -10.08 -10.33
C GLN A 20 9.69 -9.12 -9.52
N GLN A 21 9.85 -7.88 -9.96
CA GLN A 21 10.58 -6.87 -9.18
C GLN A 21 9.90 -6.58 -7.85
N TYR A 22 8.57 -6.39 -7.84
CA TYR A 22 7.80 -6.22 -6.60
C TYR A 22 7.96 -7.42 -5.66
N TYR A 23 7.91 -8.64 -6.18
CA TYR A 23 8.14 -9.85 -5.38
C TYR A 23 9.55 -9.87 -4.76
N ASN A 24 10.57 -9.58 -5.56
CA ASN A 24 11.97 -9.65 -5.11
C ASN A 24 12.26 -8.63 -3.99
N VAL A 25 11.73 -7.40 -4.09
CA VAL A 25 11.92 -6.38 -3.04
C VAL A 25 11.06 -6.68 -1.80
N GLY A 26 9.87 -7.25 -1.97
CA GLY A 26 8.99 -7.59 -0.85
C GLY A 26 9.41 -8.83 -0.06
N CYS A 27 10.16 -9.75 -0.67
CA CYS A 27 10.59 -11.01 -0.04
C CYS A 27 11.96 -10.96 0.64
N ASP A 28 12.75 -9.91 0.42
CA ASP A 28 14.07 -9.75 1.00
C ASP A 28 14.06 -8.70 2.14
N PRO A 29 14.02 -9.12 3.42
CA PRO A 29 14.01 -8.20 4.55
C PRO A 29 15.35 -7.47 4.75
N SER A 30 16.40 -7.81 3.99
CA SER A 30 17.67 -7.09 3.98
C SER A 30 17.77 -6.05 2.87
N ASN A 31 16.75 -5.94 2.02
CA ASN A 31 16.69 -4.96 0.95
C ASN A 31 16.18 -3.64 1.51
N ASP A 32 16.97 -2.57 1.35
CA ASP A 32 16.58 -1.21 1.76
C ASP A 32 15.49 -0.61 0.87
N ARG A 33 15.06 -1.31 -0.19
CA ARG A 33 14.01 -0.89 -1.12
C ARG A 33 12.74 -1.68 -0.91
N ASP A 34 11.61 -1.01 -1.10
CA ASP A 34 10.29 -1.64 -1.09
C ASP A 34 9.58 -1.55 -2.45
N TRP A 35 8.33 -2.01 -2.50
CA TRP A 35 7.51 -1.96 -3.71
C TRP A 35 7.14 -0.52 -4.12
N ILE A 36 7.19 0.45 -3.20
CA ILE A 36 6.97 1.87 -3.50
C ILE A 36 8.14 2.38 -4.33
N ASP A 37 9.38 2.05 -3.98
CA ASP A 37 10.56 2.46 -4.75
C ASP A 37 10.52 1.96 -6.20
N VAL A 38 10.09 0.71 -6.41
CA VAL A 38 9.90 0.14 -7.75
C VAL A 38 8.82 0.91 -8.52
N THR A 39 7.72 1.26 -7.86
CA THR A 39 6.63 2.03 -8.47
C THR A 39 7.07 3.44 -8.84
N ASP A 40 7.81 4.10 -7.96
CA ASP A 40 8.33 5.45 -8.18
C ASP A 40 9.25 5.47 -9.39
N GLN A 41 10.18 4.51 -9.48
CA GLN A 41 11.08 4.38 -10.62
C GLN A 41 10.31 4.23 -11.94
N ILE A 42 9.32 3.34 -12.00
CA ILE A 42 8.48 3.14 -13.19
C ILE A 42 7.81 4.44 -13.62
N GLN A 43 7.25 5.20 -12.67
CA GLN A 43 6.54 6.44 -12.96
C GLN A 43 7.48 7.53 -13.51
N TYR A 44 8.66 7.70 -12.91
CA TYR A 44 9.67 8.65 -13.41
C TYR A 44 10.20 8.26 -14.79
N ASP A 45 10.52 6.98 -15.01
CA ASP A 45 11.00 6.52 -16.31
C ASP A 45 9.93 6.71 -17.38
N LEU A 46 8.67 6.36 -17.06
CA LEU A 46 7.57 6.50 -17.98
C LEU A 46 7.31 7.96 -18.39
N VAL A 47 7.31 8.93 -17.45
CA VAL A 47 7.09 10.34 -17.81
C VAL A 47 8.21 10.85 -18.71
N ARG A 48 9.46 10.46 -18.45
CA ARG A 48 10.63 10.82 -19.25
C ARG A 48 10.57 10.23 -20.65
N GLU A 49 10.20 8.96 -20.78
CA GLU A 49 10.02 8.29 -22.07
C GLU A 49 8.95 8.96 -22.93
N PHE A 50 7.93 9.54 -22.31
CA PHE A 50 6.89 10.32 -23.00
C PHE A 50 7.31 11.79 -23.27
N GLY A 51 8.54 12.17 -22.92
CA GLY A 51 9.09 13.51 -23.14
C GLY A 51 8.64 14.55 -22.12
N TYR A 52 8.10 14.13 -20.98
CA TYR A 52 7.72 15.01 -19.88
C TYR A 52 8.84 15.13 -18.84
N SER A 53 8.79 16.20 -18.05
CA SER A 53 9.67 16.38 -16.90
C SER A 53 9.16 15.59 -15.69
N ASP A 54 10.03 15.43 -14.68
CA ASP A 54 9.75 14.66 -13.47
C ASP A 54 8.55 15.19 -12.68
N GLU A 55 8.25 16.48 -12.78
CA GLU A 55 7.08 17.10 -12.14
C GLU A 55 5.76 16.51 -12.65
N ALA A 56 5.74 15.96 -13.87
CA ALA A 56 4.56 15.33 -14.44
C ALA A 56 4.11 14.07 -13.65
N VAL A 57 5.00 13.46 -12.87
CA VAL A 57 4.63 12.35 -11.96
C VAL A 57 3.55 12.80 -10.96
N GLN A 58 3.58 14.05 -10.50
CA GLN A 58 2.56 14.55 -9.59
C GLN A 58 1.19 14.67 -10.26
N LEU A 59 1.16 15.01 -11.55
CA LEU A 59 -0.08 15.04 -12.34
C LEU A 59 -0.61 13.62 -12.56
N LEU A 60 0.27 12.67 -12.88
CA LEU A 60 -0.07 11.24 -13.01
C LEU A 60 -0.69 10.70 -11.72
N ARG A 61 -0.08 10.98 -10.57
CA ARG A 61 -0.55 10.54 -9.24
C ARG A 61 -1.87 11.19 -8.82
N ARG A 62 -2.21 12.36 -9.34
CA ARG A 62 -3.45 13.09 -9.01
C ARG A 62 -4.53 12.99 -10.07
N ALA A 63 -4.31 12.21 -11.13
CA ALA A 63 -5.17 12.25 -12.30
C ALA A 63 -6.65 11.95 -11.99
N SER A 64 -6.96 10.94 -11.17
CA SER A 64 -8.34 10.67 -10.72
C SER A 64 -8.98 11.83 -9.92
N GLN A 65 -8.18 12.63 -9.22
CA GLN A 65 -8.65 13.80 -8.48
C GLN A 65 -8.83 15.03 -9.37
N LEU A 66 -8.02 15.14 -10.43
CA LEU A 66 -8.09 16.24 -11.40
C LEU A 66 -9.24 16.03 -12.40
N TYR A 67 -9.55 14.78 -12.74
CA TYR A 67 -10.55 14.40 -13.74
C TYR A 67 -11.67 13.53 -13.12
N LYS A 68 -12.32 14.05 -12.07
CA LYS A 68 -13.33 13.31 -11.29
C LYS A 68 -14.56 12.88 -12.08
N ASP A 69 -14.93 13.67 -13.10
CA ASP A 69 -16.13 13.45 -13.90
C ASP A 69 -15.90 12.47 -15.06
N ASP A 70 -14.65 12.01 -15.26
CA ASP A 70 -14.30 11.05 -16.31
C ASP A 70 -13.92 9.68 -15.69
N PRO A 71 -14.80 8.68 -15.81
CA PRO A 71 -14.57 7.34 -15.26
C PRO A 71 -13.31 6.65 -15.81
N ALA A 72 -12.78 7.06 -16.96
CA ALA A 72 -11.56 6.48 -17.49
C ALA A 72 -10.37 6.73 -16.56
N PHE A 73 -10.28 7.92 -15.94
CA PHE A 73 -9.20 8.25 -15.03
C PHE A 73 -9.30 7.52 -13.69
N SER A 74 -10.51 7.35 -13.15
CA SER A 74 -10.71 6.58 -11.91
C SER A 74 -10.49 5.08 -12.12
N ASN A 75 -10.87 4.54 -13.28
CA ASN A 75 -10.79 3.11 -13.55
C ASN A 75 -9.39 2.66 -13.97
N THR A 76 -8.59 3.51 -14.60
CA THR A 76 -7.22 3.16 -15.03
C THR A 76 -6.19 3.37 -13.92
N GLN A 77 -6.37 4.37 -13.05
CA GLN A 77 -5.35 4.68 -12.04
C GLN A 77 -5.19 3.59 -10.98
N VAL A 78 -3.99 3.01 -10.87
CA VAL A 78 -3.71 1.86 -9.98
C VAL A 78 -3.62 2.26 -8.49
N TYR A 79 -3.13 3.47 -8.17
CA TYR A 79 -2.77 3.93 -6.82
C TYR A 79 -3.94 4.04 -5.81
N VAL A 80 -5.16 3.67 -6.20
CA VAL A 80 -6.33 3.64 -5.31
C VAL A 80 -7.16 2.37 -5.55
N ARG A 81 -7.23 1.93 -6.81
CA ARG A 81 -8.02 0.75 -7.21
C ARG A 81 -7.57 -0.55 -6.55
N ASN A 82 -6.26 -0.72 -6.34
CA ASN A 82 -5.68 -1.92 -5.76
C ASN A 82 -5.14 -1.70 -4.33
N ASN A 83 -5.62 -0.67 -3.64
CA ASN A 83 -5.36 -0.60 -2.21
C ASN A 83 -6.05 -1.81 -1.56
N ILE A 84 -5.26 -2.79 -1.13
CA ILE A 84 -5.71 -4.07 -0.57
C ILE A 84 -6.29 -3.93 0.84
N SER A 85 -6.48 -2.70 1.33
CA SER A 85 -7.28 -2.43 2.51
C SER A 85 -8.74 -2.81 2.23
N GLN A 86 -9.07 -4.05 2.57
CA GLN A 86 -10.46 -4.46 2.64
C GLN A 86 -11.13 -3.70 3.78
N ILE A 87 -12.41 -3.37 3.60
CA ILE A 87 -13.23 -2.90 4.72
C ILE A 87 -13.15 -3.98 5.80
N GLY A 88 -12.56 -3.63 6.94
CA GLY A 88 -12.43 -4.53 8.07
C GLY A 88 -13.81 -4.90 8.62
N ASN A 89 -13.91 -6.07 9.25
CA ASN A 89 -15.17 -6.60 9.76
C ASN A 89 -15.59 -6.01 11.11
N LEU A 90 -14.93 -4.94 11.56
CA LEU A 90 -15.17 -4.29 12.84
C LEU A 90 -16.06 -3.06 12.64
N THR A 91 -17.06 -2.92 13.49
CA THR A 91 -17.97 -1.76 13.51
C THR A 91 -18.01 -1.14 14.90
N GLU A 92 -18.38 0.13 14.99
CA GLU A 92 -18.55 0.81 16.28
C GLU A 92 -19.53 0.07 17.19
N GLY A 93 -19.24 0.06 18.50
CA GLY A 93 -20.02 -0.67 19.49
C GLY A 93 -19.77 -2.18 19.53
N MET A 94 -19.04 -2.74 18.56
CA MET A 94 -18.62 -4.15 18.60
C MET A 94 -17.53 -4.35 19.66
N GLN A 95 -17.62 -5.46 20.40
CA GLN A 95 -16.52 -5.90 21.25
C GLN A 95 -15.35 -6.32 20.37
N ALA A 96 -14.17 -5.74 20.59
CA ALA A 96 -12.98 -6.12 19.84
C ALA A 96 -12.67 -7.62 20.04
N PRO A 97 -12.43 -8.39 18.96
CA PRO A 97 -12.07 -9.79 19.07
C PRO A 97 -10.72 -9.94 19.76
N ASP A 98 -10.57 -11.01 20.55
CA ASP A 98 -9.26 -11.33 21.11
C ASP A 98 -8.33 -11.83 20.01
N CYS A 99 -7.11 -11.31 19.95
CA CYS A 99 -6.12 -11.69 18.95
C CYS A 99 -4.76 -11.94 19.60
N SER A 100 -3.98 -12.85 19.00
CA SER A 100 -2.63 -13.16 19.48
C SER A 100 -1.63 -12.11 19.00
N LEU A 101 -0.94 -11.47 19.93
CA LEU A 101 0.09 -10.46 19.69
C LEU A 101 1.48 -11.07 19.88
N VAL A 102 2.44 -10.60 19.10
CA VAL A 102 3.85 -10.97 19.21
C VAL A 102 4.57 -9.84 19.95
N SER A 103 5.26 -10.16 21.05
CA SER A 103 6.07 -9.15 21.77
C SER A 103 7.38 -8.89 21.04
N LEU A 104 7.69 -7.61 20.81
CA LEU A 104 8.95 -7.17 20.20
C LEU A 104 10.16 -7.31 21.16
N GLU A 105 9.92 -7.46 22.46
CA GLU A 105 10.99 -7.57 23.46
C GLU A 105 11.54 -9.01 23.60
N SER A 106 10.94 -9.98 22.92
CA SER A 106 11.36 -11.38 23.04
C SER A 106 12.46 -11.71 22.03
N SER A 107 13.70 -11.75 22.50
CA SER A 107 14.87 -12.26 21.74
C SER A 107 14.98 -13.79 21.74
N ALA A 108 13.93 -14.50 22.18
CA ALA A 108 13.91 -15.95 22.24
C ALA A 108 13.46 -16.57 20.90
N THR A 109 14.01 -17.74 20.57
CA THR A 109 13.63 -18.56 19.40
C THR A 109 12.19 -19.07 19.43
N THR A 110 11.47 -18.88 20.55
CA THR A 110 10.04 -19.11 20.71
C THR A 110 9.41 -17.84 21.27
N VAL A 111 8.72 -17.07 20.42
CA VAL A 111 8.06 -15.83 20.86
C VAL A 111 6.71 -16.19 21.47
N PRO A 112 6.47 -15.95 22.77
CA PRO A 112 5.18 -16.22 23.37
C PRO A 112 4.13 -15.29 22.77
N LEU A 113 3.01 -15.88 22.33
CA LEU A 113 1.85 -15.13 21.88
C LEU A 113 1.10 -14.56 23.08
N ILE A 114 0.87 -13.25 23.08
CA ILE A 114 0.15 -12.52 24.12
C ILE A 114 -1.27 -12.24 23.63
N PRO A 115 -2.33 -12.77 24.26
CA PRO A 115 -3.69 -12.42 23.86
C PRO A 115 -3.99 -10.95 24.14
N LEU A 116 -4.61 -10.25 23.18
CA LEU A 116 -4.99 -8.84 23.28
C LEU A 116 -5.80 -8.53 24.53
N CYS A 117 -6.70 -9.43 24.93
CA CYS A 117 -7.55 -9.25 26.10
C CYS A 117 -6.76 -9.08 27.40
N THR A 118 -5.54 -9.62 27.47
CA THR A 118 -4.66 -9.48 28.65
C THR A 118 -4.14 -8.06 28.84
N LEU A 119 -4.21 -7.22 27.81
CA LEU A 119 -3.84 -5.80 27.86
C LEU A 119 -4.97 -4.91 28.38
N VAL A 120 -6.20 -5.41 28.43
CA VAL A 120 -7.37 -4.66 28.92
C VAL A 120 -7.29 -4.51 30.44
N ARG A 121 -7.48 -3.29 30.95
CA ARG A 121 -7.47 -3.00 32.39
C ARG A 121 -8.79 -2.33 32.82
N PRO A 122 -9.37 -2.71 33.98
CA PRO A 122 -10.58 -2.06 34.50
C PRO A 122 -10.39 -0.54 34.63
N GLY A 123 -11.35 0.23 34.12
CA GLY A 123 -11.34 1.70 34.20
C GLY A 123 -10.32 2.40 33.31
N ARG A 124 -9.60 1.68 32.45
CA ARG A 124 -8.62 2.26 31.51
C ARG A 124 -8.92 1.83 30.07
N PRO A 125 -9.28 2.76 29.17
CA PRO A 125 -9.45 2.46 27.76
C PRO A 125 -8.17 1.89 27.15
N LEU A 126 -8.31 0.86 26.31
CA LEU A 126 -7.25 0.34 25.45
C LEU A 126 -7.39 0.98 24.07
N VAL A 127 -6.31 1.58 23.56
CA VAL A 127 -6.24 2.18 22.22
C VAL A 127 -5.26 1.37 21.40
N LEU A 128 -5.71 0.92 20.23
CA LEU A 128 -4.88 0.21 19.25
C LEU A 128 -4.58 1.15 18.09
N LEU A 129 -3.30 1.29 17.74
CA LEU A 129 -2.84 2.05 16.58
C LEU A 129 -2.27 1.05 15.59
N GLY A 130 -2.93 0.92 14.44
CA GLY A 130 -2.45 0.10 13.32
C GLY A 130 -1.99 0.99 12.16
N GLY A 131 -0.90 0.59 11.51
CA GLY A 131 -0.47 1.15 10.22
C GLY A 131 -0.75 0.17 9.10
N SER A 132 -0.94 0.70 7.89
CA SER A 132 -0.89 -0.05 6.62
C SER A 132 0.40 0.29 5.89
#